data_AF-A0A1I0UDW9-F1
#
_entry.id   AF-A0A1I0UDW9-F1
#
_cell.length_a   1.000
_cell.length_b   1.000
_cell.length_c   1.000
_cell.angle_alpha   90.00
_cell.angle_beta   90.00
_cell.angle_gamma   90.00
#
_symmetry.space_group_name_H-M   'P 1'
#
loop_
_entity.id
_entity.type
_entity.pdbx_description
1 polymer ?
#
loop_
_entity_poly.entity_id
_entity_poly.type
_entity_poly.pdbx_seq_one_letter_code
_entity_poly.pdbx_strand_id
1 'polypeptide(L)'
;MTDDARGEQLSDPVPYTTGERVFGPPGGTFDPDWAATALRSHRPDLTHAESVRLIGRAWDLLREKGLRDAALADAVAALTPDDRPLADVVAAVATETARFYLDR
;
A
#
# COMPACT_ATOMS: atom_id res chain seq x y z
N MET A 1 -9.29 44.47 -10.02
CA MET A 1 -9.51 43.94 -8.67
C MET A 1 -9.64 42.44 -8.87
N THR A 2 -8.57 41.73 -8.55
CA THR A 2 -8.27 40.37 -9.04
C THR A 2 -8.96 39.33 -8.18
N ASP A 3 -9.67 38.41 -8.85
CA ASP A 3 -10.27 37.20 -8.33
C ASP A 3 -9.16 36.21 -7.92
N ASP A 4 -9.14 35.77 -6.67
CA ASP A 4 -8.16 34.82 -6.14
C ASP A 4 -8.92 33.64 -5.51
N ALA A 5 -9.57 32.84 -6.36
CA ALA A 5 -10.11 31.54 -5.99
C ALA A 5 -9.06 30.45 -6.21
N ARG A 6 -8.07 30.36 -5.31
CA ARG A 6 -7.22 29.16 -5.20
C ARG A 6 -7.92 28.12 -4.32
N GLY A 7 -8.92 27.46 -4.90
CA GLY A 7 -9.36 26.15 -4.41
C GLY A 7 -8.28 25.15 -4.78
N GLU A 8 -7.44 24.76 -3.83
CA GLU A 8 -6.51 23.65 -4.00
C GLU A 8 -7.32 22.40 -4.32
N GLN A 9 -7.24 21.99 -5.59
CA GLN A 9 -7.80 20.76 -6.09
C GLN A 9 -7.04 19.63 -5.40
N LEU A 10 -7.63 19.09 -4.33
CA LEU A 10 -7.27 17.82 -3.72
C LEU A 10 -7.26 16.79 -4.84
N SER A 11 -6.06 16.43 -5.29
CA SER A 11 -5.85 15.41 -6.31
C SER A 11 -6.53 14.14 -5.84
N ASP A 12 -7.59 13.72 -6.54
CA ASP A 12 -8.21 12.41 -6.33
C ASP A 12 -7.11 11.32 -6.37
N PRO A 13 -7.17 10.31 -5.49
CA PRO A 13 -6.20 9.23 -5.52
C PRO A 13 -6.18 8.60 -6.91
N VAL A 14 -5.00 8.63 -7.55
CA VAL A 14 -4.79 8.06 -8.88
C VAL A 14 -5.20 6.59 -8.83
N PRO A 15 -6.22 6.16 -9.59
CA PRO A 15 -6.61 4.76 -9.61
C PRO A 15 -5.46 3.90 -10.14
N TYR A 16 -5.22 2.77 -9.46
CA TYR A 16 -4.20 1.74 -9.73
C TYR A 16 -4.41 0.98 -11.07
N THR A 17 -4.86 1.65 -12.13
CA THR A 17 -5.23 1.01 -13.38
C THR A 17 -4.80 1.83 -14.58
N THR A 18 -3.49 1.99 -14.81
CA THR A 18 -2.90 2.06 -16.17
C THR A 18 -1.42 2.42 -16.10
N GLY A 19 -0.55 1.41 -16.19
CA GLY A 19 0.88 1.61 -16.39
C GLY A 19 1.68 0.48 -15.77
N GLU A 20 2.05 -0.51 -16.59
CA GLU A 20 2.83 -1.70 -16.24
C GLU A 20 2.06 -2.78 -15.44
N ARG A 21 1.49 -3.75 -16.17
CA ARG A 21 1.02 -5.02 -15.58
C ARG A 21 2.24 -5.80 -15.09
N VAL A 22 2.67 -5.54 -13.85
CA VAL A 22 3.60 -6.44 -13.15
C VAL A 22 2.80 -7.70 -12.82
N PHE A 23 2.92 -8.72 -13.65
CA PHE A 23 2.29 -10.02 -13.43
C PHE A 23 2.74 -10.56 -12.06
N GLY A 24 1.81 -10.68 -11.12
CA GLY A 24 2.09 -11.27 -9.81
C GLY A 24 2.55 -12.74 -9.94
N PRO A 25 3.18 -13.29 -8.90
CA PRO A 25 3.63 -14.69 -8.88
C PRO A 25 2.52 -15.67 -9.31
N PRO A 26 2.87 -16.73 -10.08
CA PRO A 26 1.93 -17.76 -10.44
C PRO A 26 1.50 -18.56 -9.20
N GLY A 27 0.18 -18.69 -8.99
CA GLY A 27 -0.40 -19.72 -8.12
C GLY A 27 -0.59 -19.39 -6.64
N GLY A 28 -1.27 -18.28 -6.30
CA GLY A 28 -1.87 -18.11 -4.96
C GLY A 28 -0.90 -17.87 -3.80
N THR A 29 0.41 -17.99 -4.02
CA THR A 29 1.43 -17.66 -3.03
C THR A 29 1.66 -16.16 -3.04
N PHE A 30 1.48 -15.54 -1.88
CA PHE A 30 1.85 -14.14 -1.67
C PHE A 30 3.36 -13.97 -1.86
N ASP A 31 3.74 -13.09 -2.78
CA ASP A 31 5.13 -12.68 -3.00
C ASP A 31 5.34 -11.27 -2.42
N PRO A 32 6.03 -11.15 -1.27
CA PRO A 32 6.31 -9.87 -0.67
C PRO A 32 7.28 -9.02 -1.49
N ASP A 33 8.12 -9.60 -2.36
CA ASP A 33 9.01 -8.84 -3.25
C ASP A 33 8.23 -8.12 -4.37
N TRP A 34 7.17 -8.76 -4.87
CA TRP A 34 6.25 -8.14 -5.83
C TRP A 34 5.50 -6.96 -5.20
N ALA A 35 4.89 -7.15 -4.04
CA ALA A 35 4.17 -6.08 -3.34
C ALA A 35 5.12 -4.98 -2.82
N ALA A 36 6.37 -5.30 -2.49
CA ALA A 36 7.40 -4.32 -2.17
C ALA A 36 7.77 -3.44 -3.37
N THR A 37 7.77 -4.00 -4.58
CA THR A 37 8.00 -3.23 -5.80
C THR A 37 6.87 -2.22 -6.01
N ALA A 38 5.62 -2.63 -5.83
CA ALA A 38 4.46 -1.73 -5.90
C ALA A 38 4.54 -0.61 -4.83
N LEU A 39 4.90 -0.94 -3.58
CA LEU A 39 5.08 0.06 -2.52
C LEU A 39 6.12 1.13 -2.88
N ARG A 40 7.25 0.72 -3.49
CA ARG A 40 8.32 1.64 -3.88
C ARG A 40 7.94 2.57 -5.04
N SER A 41 6.97 2.20 -5.88
CA SER A 41 6.42 3.12 -6.88
C SER A 41 5.70 4.32 -6.24
N HIS A 42 5.18 4.19 -5.01
CA HIS A 42 4.58 5.28 -4.25
C HIS A 42 5.55 5.96 -3.27
N ARG A 43 6.50 5.18 -2.74
CA ARG A 43 7.52 5.64 -1.78
C ARG A 43 8.91 5.27 -2.31
N PRO A 44 9.43 6.03 -3.31
CA PRO A 44 10.72 5.75 -3.93
C PRO A 44 11.90 5.96 -2.98
N ASP A 45 11.67 6.63 -1.85
CA ASP A 45 12.59 6.82 -0.73
C ASP A 45 12.91 5.51 0.02
N LEU A 46 12.05 4.50 -0.06
CA LEU A 46 12.25 3.23 0.63
C LEU A 46 13.25 2.32 -0.09
N THR A 47 14.10 1.66 0.68
CA THR A 47 14.88 0.54 0.18
C THR A 47 13.98 -0.67 -0.12
N HIS A 48 14.43 -1.55 -1.01
CA HIS A 48 13.75 -2.81 -1.28
C HIS A 48 13.56 -3.64 -0.01
N ALA A 49 14.61 -3.77 0.80
CA ALA A 49 14.58 -4.55 2.03
C ALA A 49 13.60 -3.98 3.08
N GLU A 50 13.47 -2.66 3.20
CA GLU A 50 12.46 -2.04 4.07
C GLU A 50 11.04 -2.31 3.56
N SER A 51 10.85 -2.17 2.26
CA SER A 51 9.56 -2.37 1.60
C SER A 51 9.05 -3.80 1.80
N VAL A 52 9.90 -4.81 1.60
CA VAL A 52 9.60 -6.23 1.85
C VAL A 52 9.21 -6.47 3.31
N ARG A 53 9.94 -5.89 4.27
CA ARG A 53 9.62 -6.04 5.70
C ARG A 53 8.28 -5.43 6.07
N LEU A 54 7.96 -4.24 5.56
CA LEU A 54 6.70 -3.55 5.84
C LEU A 54 5.51 -4.32 5.25
N ILE A 55 5.62 -4.72 3.98
CA ILE A 55 4.63 -5.51 3.28
C ILE A 55 4.42 -6.87 3.94
N GLY A 56 5.48 -7.56 4.34
CA GLY A 56 5.40 -8.82 5.06
C GLY A 56 4.63 -8.68 6.38
N ARG A 57 4.96 -7.67 7.19
CA ARG A 57 4.26 -7.41 8.46
C ARG A 57 2.78 -7.05 8.25
N ALA A 58 2.47 -6.23 7.25
CA ALA A 58 1.09 -5.88 6.92
C ALA A 58 0.30 -7.12 6.47
N TRP A 59 0.94 -8.01 5.71
CA TRP A 59 0.35 -9.27 5.29
C TRP A 59 0.08 -10.22 6.46
N ASP A 60 1.01 -10.33 7.40
CA ASP A 60 0.83 -11.13 8.62
C ASP A 60 -0.35 -10.60 9.44
N LEU A 61 -0.41 -9.29 9.66
CA LEU A 61 -1.55 -8.64 10.34
C LEU A 61 -2.88 -8.90 9.64
N LEU A 62 -2.90 -8.82 8.31
CA LEU A 62 -4.07 -9.12 7.50
C LEU A 62 -4.51 -10.57 7.66
N ARG A 63 -3.58 -11.54 7.61
CA ARG A 63 -3.89 -12.97 7.71
C ARG A 63 -4.30 -13.41 9.11
N GLU A 64 -3.59 -12.94 10.14
CA GLU A 64 -3.81 -13.37 11.52
C GLU A 64 -5.04 -12.72 12.14
N LYS A 65 -5.30 -11.45 11.81
CA LYS A 65 -6.34 -10.65 12.45
C LYS A 65 -7.49 -10.27 11.52
N GLY A 66 -7.40 -10.58 10.23
CA GLY A 66 -8.42 -10.21 9.23
C GLY A 66 -8.47 -8.70 8.96
N LEU A 67 -7.41 -7.95 9.27
CA LEU A 67 -7.41 -6.49 9.12
C LEU A 67 -7.28 -6.08 7.66
N ARG A 68 -8.04 -5.05 7.27
CA ARG A 68 -8.04 -4.46 5.93
C ARG A 68 -8.14 -2.93 6.02
N ASP A 69 -7.74 -2.25 4.96
CA ASP A 69 -7.91 -0.80 4.76
C ASP A 69 -7.47 0.01 6.01
N ALA A 70 -8.32 0.90 6.54
CA ALA A 70 -7.99 1.78 7.67
C ALA A 70 -7.57 1.02 8.94
N ALA A 71 -8.20 -0.12 9.23
CA ALA A 71 -7.85 -0.91 10.42
C ALA A 71 -6.45 -1.55 10.28
N LEU A 72 -6.06 -1.90 9.05
CA LEU A 72 -4.69 -2.33 8.76
C LEU A 72 -3.71 -1.16 8.85
N ALA A 73 -4.07 0.02 8.34
CA ALA A 73 -3.24 1.21 8.42
C ALA A 73 -2.96 1.63 9.87
N ASP A 74 -3.96 1.58 10.75
CA ASP A 74 -3.78 1.86 12.18
C ASP A 74 -2.83 0.85 12.85
N ALA A 75 -2.94 -0.43 12.50
CA ALA A 75 -2.07 -1.47 13.02
C ALA A 75 -0.63 -1.33 12.51
N VAL A 76 -0.44 -0.93 11.24
CA VAL A 76 0.88 -0.64 10.65
C VAL A 76 1.47 0.64 11.25
N ALA A 77 0.66 1.68 11.48
CA ALA A 77 1.10 2.93 12.09
C ALA A 77 1.66 2.71 13.50
N ALA A 78 1.16 1.72 14.25
CA ALA A 78 1.75 1.34 15.53
C ALA A 78 3.19 0.78 15.41
N LEU A 79 3.59 0.31 14.23
CA LEU A 79 4.93 -0.20 13.93
C LEU A 79 5.85 0.88 13.32
N THR A 80 5.27 1.92 12.73
CA THR A 80 5.96 3.07 12.12
C THR A 80 5.31 4.40 12.56
N PRO A 81 5.38 4.74 13.86
CA PRO A 81 4.57 5.82 14.45
C PRO A 81 4.88 7.22 13.87
N ASP A 82 6.07 7.41 13.31
CA ASP A 82 6.50 8.71 12.78
C ASP A 82 6.13 8.94 11.30
N ASP A 83 5.57 7.93 10.61
CA ASP A 83 5.20 8.04 9.19
C ASP A 83 3.81 7.42 8.93
N ARG A 84 2.77 8.15 9.35
CA ARG A 84 1.38 7.79 9.08
C ARG A 84 1.08 7.66 7.58
N PRO A 85 1.53 8.59 6.70
CA PRO A 85 1.33 8.44 5.26
C PRO A 85 1.91 7.14 4.71
N LEU A 86 3.07 6.69 5.20
CA LEU A 86 3.64 5.40 4.83
C LEU A 86 2.74 4.23 5.28
N ALA A 87 2.23 4.26 6.50
CA ALA A 87 1.34 3.21 7.00
C ALA A 87 0.06 3.08 6.16
N ASP A 88 -0.52 4.20 5.73
CA ASP A 88 -1.70 4.21 4.87
C ASP A 88 -1.41 3.59 3.49
N VAL A 89 -0.27 3.92 2.87
CA VAL A 89 0.14 3.35 1.58
C VAL A 89 0.45 1.85 1.70
N VAL A 90 1.15 1.43 2.75
CA VAL A 90 1.44 0.01 3.02
C VAL A 90 0.15 -0.78 3.16
N ALA A 91 -0.82 -0.26 3.91
CA ALA A 91 -2.11 -0.91 4.11
C ALA A 91 -2.94 -1.00 2.83
N ALA A 92 -2.91 0.04 1.99
CA ALA A 92 -3.58 0.04 0.70
C ALA A 92 -3.00 -1.05 -0.22
N VAL A 93 -1.67 -1.10 -0.38
CA VAL A 93 -0.99 -2.11 -1.21
C VAL A 93 -1.25 -3.53 -0.68
N ALA A 94 -1.17 -3.74 0.63
CA ALA A 94 -1.42 -5.06 1.22
C ALA A 94 -2.89 -5.50 1.06
N THR A 95 -3.84 -4.58 1.22
CA THR A 95 -5.28 -4.87 1.06
C THR A 95 -5.63 -5.18 -0.40
N GLU A 96 -5.12 -4.40 -1.34
CA GLU A 96 -5.28 -4.66 -2.77
C GLU A 96 -4.66 -6.00 -3.16
N THR A 97 -3.45 -6.29 -2.69
CA THR A 97 -2.80 -7.59 -2.89
C THR A 97 -3.69 -8.73 -2.35
N ALA A 98 -4.23 -8.60 -1.14
CA ALA A 98 -5.09 -9.63 -0.58
C ALA A 98 -6.37 -9.89 -1.39
N ARG A 99 -6.94 -8.88 -2.04
CA ARG A 99 -8.07 -9.06 -2.97
C ARG A 99 -7.71 -9.98 -4.15
N PHE A 100 -6.47 -9.91 -4.65
CA PHE A 100 -6.01 -10.76 -5.74
C PHE A 100 -5.71 -12.21 -5.32
N TYR A 101 -5.28 -12.42 -4.07
CA TYR A 101 -4.75 -13.71 -3.60
C TYR A 101 -5.68 -14.49 -2.67
N LEU A 102 -6.46 -13.82 -1.82
CA LEU A 102 -7.27 -14.45 -0.77
C LEU A 102 -8.76 -14.44 -1.08
N ASP A 103 -9.25 -13.43 -1.81
CA ASP A 103 -10.68 -13.21 -2.02
C ASP A 103 -11.18 -13.85 -3.35
N ARG A 104 -10.50 -14.91 -3.83
CA ARG A 104 -10.83 -15.65 -5.06
C ARG A 104 -11.87 -16.76 -4.86
#